data_AF-A0A514JPV3-F1
#
_entry.id   AF-A0A514JPV3-F1
#
_cell.length_a   1.000
_cell.length_b   1.000
_cell.length_c   1.000
_cell.angle_alpha   90.00
_cell.angle_beta   90.00
_cell.angle_gamma   90.00
#
_symmetry.space_group_name_H-M   'P 1'
#
loop_
_entity.id
_entity.type
_entity.pdbx_description
1 polymer ?
#
loop_
_entity_poly.entity_id
_entity_poly.type
_entity_poly.pdbx_seq_one_letter_code
_entity_poly.pdbx_strand_id
1 'polypeptide(L)'
;MDVRRGTVRRLPVLLALGVLGGALAGCGIRATEVPTDFGPAPSRVSCSLAEPEVTTQAVRGLPVRVFLLCGSSLVSVDRTVRVPDGAADSRRVTVAQGLLDELSRQPTAAEQEAGYTTRVRGGTTVSGPRPGDPEDTLRLSTAPGSLSAAGLAQIVCTFSDSAAAEGDGSVVLGGPDDGRPRRYECTDEVRARPDAGQPPSSETTGN
;
A
#
# COMPACT_ATOMS: atom_id res chain seq x y z
N MET A 1 33.05 112.06 -8.61
CA MET A 1 33.62 111.30 -9.74
C MET A 1 33.60 109.84 -9.33
N ASP A 2 32.63 109.11 -9.86
CA ASP A 2 32.25 107.77 -9.44
C ASP A 2 32.25 106.89 -10.70
N VAL A 3 33.08 105.85 -10.74
CA VAL A 3 33.20 104.94 -11.88
C VAL A 3 33.24 103.49 -11.40
N ARG A 4 32.07 102.86 -11.56
CA ARG A 4 31.82 101.50 -12.07
C ARG A 4 32.46 100.29 -11.37
N ARG A 5 31.55 99.56 -10.69
CA ARG A 5 31.26 98.12 -10.78
C ARG A 5 32.20 97.25 -11.65
N GLY A 6 32.59 96.11 -11.08
CA GLY A 6 32.58 94.84 -11.80
C GLY A 6 33.41 93.70 -11.21
N THR A 7 32.71 92.69 -10.66
CA THR A 7 33.02 91.23 -10.74
C THR A 7 34.30 90.69 -10.08
N VAL A 8 34.36 89.55 -9.36
CA VAL A 8 33.60 88.29 -9.41
C VAL A 8 33.54 87.70 -7.99
N ARG A 9 32.33 87.42 -7.47
CA ARG A 9 32.12 86.65 -6.24
C ARG A 9 31.77 85.21 -6.63
N ARG A 10 32.72 84.29 -6.50
CA ARG A 10 32.49 82.84 -6.67
C ARG A 10 31.76 82.31 -5.44
N LEU A 11 30.55 81.79 -5.62
CA LEU A 11 29.83 81.03 -4.60
C LEU A 11 30.12 79.51 -4.75
N PRO A 12 29.90 78.72 -3.68
CA PRO A 12 30.62 77.50 -3.36
C PRO A 12 29.74 76.25 -3.50
N VAL A 13 30.19 75.19 -4.17
CA VAL A 13 29.50 73.89 -4.14
C VAL A 13 30.51 72.75 -4.35
N LEU A 14 31.38 72.48 -3.38
CA LEU A 14 32.14 71.22 -3.33
C LEU A 14 32.28 70.65 -1.91
N LEU A 15 31.38 71.05 -1.00
CA LEU A 15 31.24 70.49 0.35
C LEU A 15 30.08 69.49 0.39
N ALA A 16 30.16 68.42 -0.39
CA ALA A 16 29.18 67.32 -0.32
C ALA A 16 29.75 65.97 -0.81
N LEU A 17 31.07 65.73 -0.69
CA LEU A 17 31.69 64.47 -1.13
C LEU A 17 32.51 63.74 -0.04
N GLY A 18 32.41 64.17 1.22
CA GLY A 18 33.26 63.64 2.31
C GLY A 18 32.54 62.92 3.46
N VAL A 19 31.25 62.63 3.38
CA VAL A 19 30.47 62.11 4.54
C VAL A 19 29.69 60.81 4.26
N LEU A 20 29.69 60.27 3.03
CA LEU A 20 28.80 59.15 2.66
C LEU A 20 29.51 57.84 2.29
N GLY A 21 30.50 57.39 3.07
CA GLY A 21 31.20 56.11 2.80
C GLY A 21 31.58 55.26 4.01
N GLY A 22 31.33 55.73 5.24
CA GLY A 22 31.82 55.08 6.47
C GLY A 22 30.81 54.15 7.18
N ALA A 23 29.55 54.08 6.73
CA ALA A 23 28.48 53.37 7.42
C ALA A 23 28.07 52.04 6.76
N LEU A 24 28.96 51.43 5.96
CA LEU A 24 28.80 50.06 5.44
C LEU A 24 29.55 49.01 6.28
N ALA A 25 29.96 49.34 7.51
CA ALA A 25 30.30 48.33 8.51
C ALA A 25 29.02 47.62 8.96
N GLY A 26 28.42 46.86 8.04
CA GLY A 26 27.43 45.86 8.41
C GLY A 26 28.07 44.95 9.46
N CYS A 27 27.42 44.83 10.61
CA CYS A 27 27.75 43.80 11.59
C CYS A 27 27.68 42.47 10.83
N GLY A 28 28.86 41.92 10.52
CA GLY A 28 28.98 40.72 9.72
C GLY A 28 28.27 39.57 10.42
N ILE A 29 27.10 39.21 9.92
CA ILE A 29 26.55 37.88 10.16
C ILE A 29 27.50 36.94 9.40
N ARG A 30 28.52 36.43 10.09
CA ARG A 30 29.24 35.26 9.59
C ARG A 30 28.19 34.17 9.53
N ALA A 31 27.91 33.69 8.32
CA ALA A 31 27.17 32.46 8.15
C ALA A 31 27.95 31.38 8.91
N THR A 32 27.46 31.00 10.08
CA THR A 32 27.90 29.79 10.76
C THR A 32 27.26 28.67 9.97
N GLU A 33 27.98 28.21 8.95
CA GLU A 33 27.67 27.01 8.20
C GLU A 33 27.78 25.84 9.18
N VAL A 34 26.64 25.42 9.73
CA VAL A 34 26.58 24.19 10.53
C VAL A 34 26.72 23.05 9.53
N PRO A 35 27.65 22.11 9.72
CA PRO A 35 27.73 20.89 8.91
C PRO A 35 26.39 20.18 9.06
N THR A 36 25.53 20.29 8.06
CA THR A 36 24.23 19.64 8.04
C THR A 36 24.42 18.21 7.55
N ASP A 37 25.12 17.42 8.35
CA ASP A 37 25.06 15.97 8.28
C ASP A 37 23.82 15.50 9.04
N PHE A 38 22.65 15.93 8.55
CA PHE A 38 21.43 15.21 8.85
C PHE A 38 21.50 13.99 7.93
N GLY A 39 22.01 12.87 8.47
CA GLY A 39 21.84 11.56 7.83
C GLY A 39 20.41 11.39 7.31
N PRO A 40 20.19 10.50 6.32
CA PRO A 40 18.97 10.46 5.52
C PRO A 40 17.72 10.68 6.39
N ALA A 41 16.88 11.64 6.01
CA ALA A 41 15.67 11.98 6.75
C ALA A 41 14.88 10.70 7.07
N PRO A 42 14.37 10.52 8.31
CA PRO A 42 13.65 9.30 8.67
C PRO A 42 12.47 9.11 7.72
N SER A 43 12.48 8.01 6.97
CA SER A 43 11.39 7.58 6.13
C SER A 43 10.17 7.35 7.01
N ARG A 44 9.09 8.09 6.76
CA ARG A 44 7.79 7.80 7.39
C ARG A 44 7.19 6.65 6.59
N VAL A 45 7.57 5.42 6.93
CA VAL A 45 7.14 4.20 6.24
C VAL A 45 5.63 4.26 6.04
N SER A 46 5.20 4.06 4.80
CA SER A 46 3.80 4.01 4.39
C SER A 46 3.61 2.75 3.54
N CYS A 47 4.25 1.65 3.95
CA CYS A 47 4.64 0.43 3.22
C CYS A 47 5.67 0.69 2.09
N SER A 48 6.58 -0.19 1.67
CA SER A 48 6.94 -1.57 2.02
C SER A 48 7.97 -1.65 3.17
N LEU A 49 8.25 -2.80 3.77
CA LEU A 49 9.25 -3.76 3.26
C LEU A 49 8.71 -5.19 3.26
N ALA A 50 8.91 -5.91 2.15
CA ALA A 50 8.70 -7.34 2.06
C ALA A 50 10.06 -8.00 1.82
N GLU A 51 10.77 -8.35 2.89
CA GLU A 51 11.68 -9.48 2.83
C GLU A 51 11.18 -10.52 3.82
N PRO A 52 11.06 -11.79 3.40
CA PRO A 52 10.59 -12.84 4.28
C PRO A 52 11.51 -12.91 5.51
N GLU A 53 10.93 -13.04 6.70
CA GLU A 53 11.69 -13.42 7.89
C GLU A 53 12.16 -14.86 7.68
N VAL A 54 13.25 -15.04 6.93
CA VAL A 54 13.96 -16.30 6.80
C VAL A 54 14.80 -16.45 8.07
N THR A 55 14.13 -16.69 9.18
CA THR A 55 14.76 -17.48 10.23
C THR A 55 15.10 -18.81 9.58
N THR A 56 16.39 -19.13 9.55
CA THR A 56 17.01 -20.34 8.96
C THR A 56 16.58 -21.62 9.68
N GLN A 57 15.28 -21.90 9.69
CA GLN A 57 14.72 -23.19 9.98
C GLN A 57 14.12 -23.71 8.69
N ALA A 58 14.52 -24.92 8.32
CA ALA A 58 14.00 -25.66 7.19
C ALA A 58 12.48 -25.87 7.30
N VAL A 59 11.69 -24.84 7.01
CA VAL A 59 10.23 -24.93 6.92
C VAL A 59 9.92 -25.42 5.51
N ARG A 60 9.57 -26.70 5.40
CA ARG A 60 8.92 -27.25 4.20
C ARG A 60 7.56 -26.56 4.03
N GLY A 61 7.50 -25.48 3.25
CA GLY A 61 6.29 -24.72 2.97
C GLY A 61 6.31 -24.14 1.56
N LEU A 62 5.12 -23.88 1.01
CA LEU A 62 4.93 -23.26 -0.29
C LEU A 62 4.96 -21.73 -0.10
N PRO A 63 5.89 -21.00 -0.76
CA PRO A 63 5.83 -19.54 -0.78
C PRO A 63 4.56 -19.09 -1.52
N VAL A 64 3.84 -18.17 -0.92
CA VAL A 64 2.60 -17.60 -1.47
C VAL A 64 2.55 -16.10 -1.26
N ARG A 65 1.66 -15.42 -1.98
CA ARG A 65 1.40 -13.98 -1.81
C ARG A 65 0.00 -13.77 -1.22
N VAL A 66 -0.10 -12.88 -0.25
CA VAL A 66 -1.37 -12.37 0.29
C VAL A 66 -1.47 -10.87 0.08
N PHE A 67 -2.66 -10.34 -0.12
CA PHE A 67 -2.86 -8.90 -0.34
C PHE A 67 -3.34 -8.22 0.94
N LEU A 68 -2.46 -7.40 1.52
CA LEU A 68 -2.77 -6.58 2.71
C LEU A 68 -3.12 -5.15 2.31
N LEU A 69 -3.89 -4.48 3.16
CA LEU A 69 -4.11 -3.05 3.00
C LEU A 69 -2.86 -2.29 3.39
N CYS A 70 -2.49 -1.36 2.53
CA CYS A 70 -1.53 -0.32 2.79
C CYS A 70 -2.17 1.03 2.47
N GLY A 71 -2.52 1.79 3.50
CA GLY A 71 -3.31 3.02 3.32
C GLY A 71 -4.64 2.71 2.63
N SER A 72 -4.82 3.24 1.41
CA SER A 72 -6.03 3.06 0.59
C SER A 72 -5.90 2.03 -0.52
N SER A 73 -4.83 1.23 -0.55
CA SER A 73 -4.53 0.30 -1.65
C SER A 73 -4.18 -1.10 -1.11
N LEU A 74 -4.23 -2.10 -1.97
CA LEU A 74 -3.74 -3.45 -1.70
C LEU A 74 -2.29 -3.61 -2.17
N VAL A 75 -1.47 -4.24 -1.32
CA VAL A 75 -0.08 -4.56 -1.61
C VAL A 75 0.17 -6.03 -1.29
N SER A 76 0.89 -6.72 -2.17
CA SER A 76 1.25 -8.13 -1.97
C SER A 76 2.36 -8.27 -0.94
N VAL A 77 2.19 -9.21 -0.03
CA VAL A 77 3.17 -9.59 0.99
C VAL A 77 3.42 -11.09 0.89
N ASP A 78 4.69 -11.48 0.90
CA ASP A 78 5.08 -12.89 0.84
C ASP A 78 4.83 -13.60 2.17
N ARG A 79 4.30 -14.81 2.08
CA ARG A 79 3.98 -15.71 3.18
C ARG A 79 4.42 -17.12 2.85
N THR A 80 4.41 -17.98 3.86
CA THR A 80 4.70 -19.41 3.70
C THR A 80 3.53 -20.22 4.22
N VAL A 81 2.89 -20.98 3.34
CA VAL A 81 1.78 -21.88 3.70
C VAL A 81 2.29 -23.31 3.77
N ARG A 82 1.87 -24.05 4.80
CA ARG A 82 2.09 -25.50 4.83
C ARG A 82 1.02 -26.16 3.95
N VAL A 83 1.45 -26.85 2.91
CA VAL A 83 0.54 -27.60 2.03
C VAL A 83 0.72 -29.09 2.35
N PRO A 84 -0.26 -29.75 3.00
CA PRO A 84 -0.27 -31.20 3.09
C PRO A 84 -0.53 -31.85 1.73
N ASP A 85 -0.02 -33.06 1.54
CA ASP A 85 -0.20 -33.84 0.31
C ASP A 85 -1.66 -34.35 0.19
N GLY A 86 -2.25 -34.29 -1.01
CA GLY A 86 -3.64 -34.69 -1.28
C GLY A 86 -4.04 -34.59 -2.76
N ALA A 87 -5.23 -35.09 -3.11
CA ALA A 87 -5.82 -35.02 -4.46
C ALA A 87 -6.01 -33.56 -4.93
N ALA A 88 -6.08 -33.29 -6.24
CA ALA A 88 -6.05 -31.93 -6.80
C ALA A 88 -7.12 -30.97 -6.23
N ASP A 89 -8.39 -31.41 -6.13
CA ASP A 89 -9.47 -30.56 -5.59
C ASP A 89 -9.34 -30.35 -4.08
N SER A 90 -8.99 -31.42 -3.36
CA SER A 90 -8.63 -31.33 -1.94
C SER A 90 -7.44 -30.40 -1.72
N ARG A 91 -6.48 -30.37 -2.65
CA ARG A 91 -5.31 -29.52 -2.60
C ARG A 91 -5.68 -28.05 -2.85
N ARG A 92 -6.56 -27.75 -3.80
CA ARG A 92 -7.05 -26.38 -4.06
C ARG A 92 -7.69 -25.78 -2.81
N VAL A 93 -8.65 -26.49 -2.21
CA VAL A 93 -9.34 -26.03 -0.99
C VAL A 93 -8.37 -25.89 0.18
N THR A 94 -7.42 -26.82 0.32
CA THR A 94 -6.39 -26.76 1.36
C THR A 94 -5.47 -25.54 1.19
N VAL A 95 -5.04 -25.26 -0.04
CA VAL A 95 -4.24 -24.06 -0.35
C VAL A 95 -5.06 -22.79 -0.09
N ALA A 96 -6.32 -22.75 -0.51
CA ALA A 96 -7.22 -21.63 -0.25
C ALA A 96 -7.43 -21.39 1.24
N GLN A 97 -7.61 -22.44 2.04
CA GLN A 97 -7.70 -22.33 3.49
C GLN A 97 -6.39 -21.77 4.09
N GLY A 98 -5.24 -22.30 3.68
CA GLY A 98 -3.95 -21.80 4.16
C GLY A 98 -3.68 -20.33 3.79
N LEU A 99 -4.08 -19.91 2.59
CA LEU A 99 -4.04 -18.50 2.18
C LEU A 99 -4.95 -17.64 3.04
N LEU A 100 -6.15 -18.10 3.36
CA LEU A 100 -7.10 -17.36 4.20
C LEU A 100 -6.62 -17.27 5.66
N ASP A 101 -5.98 -18.32 6.17
CA ASP A 101 -5.35 -18.32 7.49
C ASP A 101 -4.21 -17.30 7.57
N GLU A 102 -3.34 -17.26 6.56
CA GLU A 102 -2.24 -16.27 6.50
C GLU A 102 -2.76 -14.84 6.26
N LEU A 103 -3.81 -14.66 5.45
CA LEU A 103 -4.42 -13.35 5.18
C LEU A 103 -5.18 -12.78 6.38
N SER A 104 -5.78 -13.65 7.20
CA SER A 104 -6.54 -13.26 8.40
C SER A 104 -5.67 -13.17 9.66
N ARG A 105 -4.41 -13.63 9.59
CA ARG A 105 -3.44 -13.43 10.67
C ARG A 105 -3.22 -11.94 10.89
N GLN A 106 -3.15 -11.53 12.16
CA GLN A 106 -2.77 -10.17 12.50
C GLN A 106 -1.38 -9.86 11.91
N PRO A 107 -1.19 -8.75 11.18
CA PRO A 107 0.11 -8.39 10.62
C PRO A 107 1.20 -8.39 11.71
N THR A 108 2.43 -8.71 11.34
CA THR A 108 3.55 -8.73 12.30
C THR A 108 3.80 -7.34 12.89
N ALA A 109 4.58 -7.23 13.97
CA ALA A 109 4.89 -5.91 14.56
C ALA A 109 5.54 -4.97 13.52
N ALA A 110 6.51 -5.47 12.74
CA ALA A 110 7.15 -4.70 11.67
C ALA A 110 6.17 -4.29 10.56
N GLU A 111 5.23 -5.15 10.20
CA GLU A 111 4.21 -4.84 9.21
C GLU A 111 3.22 -3.78 9.72
N GLN A 112 2.81 -3.88 10.98
CA GLN A 112 1.94 -2.88 11.62
C GLN A 112 2.65 -1.52 11.70
N GLU A 113 3.93 -1.50 12.09
CA GLU A 113 4.76 -0.29 12.08
C GLU A 113 4.89 0.31 10.67
N ALA A 114 4.92 -0.54 9.64
CA ALA A 114 4.92 -0.12 8.24
C ALA A 114 3.53 0.34 7.73
N GLY A 115 2.46 0.13 8.49
CA GLY A 115 1.09 0.55 8.15
C GLY A 115 0.22 -0.52 7.49
N TYR A 116 0.64 -1.79 7.47
CA TYR A 116 -0.16 -2.88 6.93
C TYR A 116 -1.33 -3.27 7.85
N THR A 117 -2.50 -3.51 7.26
CA THR A 117 -3.67 -4.01 7.98
C THR A 117 -4.41 -5.09 7.18
N THR A 118 -5.26 -5.87 7.86
CA THR A 118 -6.20 -6.81 7.24
C THR A 118 -7.62 -6.54 7.73
N ARG A 119 -8.60 -6.66 6.84
CA ARG A 119 -10.03 -6.60 7.13
C ARG A 119 -10.67 -7.99 7.13
N VAL A 120 -9.90 -9.02 6.81
CA VAL A 120 -10.37 -10.41 6.85
C VAL A 120 -10.32 -10.89 8.28
N ARG A 121 -11.47 -11.35 8.79
CA ARG A 121 -11.57 -11.85 10.17
C ARG A 121 -10.96 -13.25 10.27
N GLY A 122 -10.19 -13.46 11.34
CA GLY A 122 -9.72 -14.79 11.72
C GLY A 122 -10.89 -15.76 11.91
N GLY A 123 -10.65 -17.03 11.58
CA GLY A 123 -11.66 -18.09 11.67
C GLY A 123 -12.65 -18.17 10.51
N THR A 124 -12.48 -17.34 9.47
CA THR A 124 -13.19 -17.56 8.20
C THR A 124 -12.65 -18.85 7.57
N THR A 125 -13.52 -19.76 7.14
CA THR A 125 -13.12 -21.04 6.53
C THR A 125 -13.55 -21.14 5.09
N VAL A 126 -12.88 -22.02 4.34
CA VAL A 126 -13.16 -22.35 2.94
C VAL A 126 -13.53 -23.82 2.82
N SER A 127 -14.53 -24.10 2.00
CA SER A 127 -14.93 -25.44 1.59
C SER A 127 -15.02 -25.52 0.06
N GLY A 128 -15.09 -26.74 -0.47
CA GLY A 128 -15.23 -26.96 -1.91
C GLY A 128 -16.64 -26.68 -2.44
N PRO A 129 -16.87 -26.96 -3.73
CA PRO A 129 -18.18 -26.83 -4.36
C PRO A 129 -19.23 -27.74 -3.72
N ARG A 130 -20.48 -27.29 -3.76
CA ARG A 130 -21.69 -28.08 -3.51
C ARG A 130 -22.22 -28.68 -4.83
N PRO A 131 -23.12 -29.67 -4.77
CA PRO A 131 -23.81 -30.14 -5.98
C PRO A 131 -24.46 -28.97 -6.74
N GLY A 132 -24.13 -28.84 -8.02
CA GLY A 132 -24.61 -27.78 -8.91
C GLY A 132 -23.73 -26.51 -8.96
N ASP A 133 -22.68 -26.45 -8.14
CA ASP A 133 -21.66 -25.41 -8.29
C ASP A 133 -20.66 -25.75 -9.39
N PRO A 134 -20.03 -24.75 -10.02
CA PRO A 134 -18.80 -24.94 -10.77
C PRO A 134 -17.72 -25.65 -9.94
N GLU A 135 -16.95 -26.55 -10.56
CA GLU A 135 -15.94 -27.40 -9.88
C GLU A 135 -14.86 -26.59 -9.14
N ASP A 136 -14.57 -25.37 -9.60
CA ASP A 136 -13.55 -24.48 -9.05
C ASP A 136 -14.06 -23.61 -7.88
N THR A 137 -15.33 -23.75 -7.49
CA THR A 137 -15.95 -22.92 -6.46
C THR A 137 -15.29 -23.08 -5.10
N LEU A 138 -14.94 -21.95 -4.49
CA LEU A 138 -14.52 -21.86 -3.10
C LEU A 138 -15.65 -21.25 -2.26
N ARG A 139 -16.23 -22.05 -1.35
CA ARG A 139 -17.32 -21.60 -0.48
C ARG A 139 -16.78 -21.10 0.86
N LEU A 140 -17.00 -19.82 1.12
CA LEU A 140 -16.64 -19.19 2.39
C LEU A 140 -17.68 -19.51 3.47
N SER A 141 -17.25 -19.58 4.72
CA SER A 141 -18.13 -19.69 5.90
C SER A 141 -19.00 -18.45 6.14
N THR A 142 -18.73 -17.37 5.40
CA THR A 142 -19.44 -16.08 5.46
C THR A 142 -19.83 -15.70 4.04
N ALA A 143 -21.05 -15.21 3.82
CA ALA A 143 -21.49 -14.82 2.50
C ALA A 143 -20.58 -13.71 1.93
N PRO A 144 -20.02 -13.85 0.70
CA PRO A 144 -19.10 -12.85 0.14
C PRO A 144 -19.65 -11.41 0.18
N GLY A 145 -20.92 -11.22 -0.18
CA GLY A 145 -21.58 -9.90 -0.17
C GLY A 145 -21.83 -9.30 1.23
N SER A 146 -21.59 -10.05 2.31
CA SER A 146 -21.68 -9.55 3.69
C SER A 146 -20.34 -9.07 4.26
N LEU A 147 -19.24 -9.33 3.54
CA LEU A 147 -17.92 -8.81 3.88
C LEU A 147 -17.85 -7.32 3.56
N SER A 148 -16.93 -6.61 4.21
CA SER A 148 -16.61 -5.25 3.77
C SER A 148 -16.00 -5.27 2.37
N ALA A 149 -16.14 -4.17 1.62
CA ALA A 149 -15.55 -4.03 0.29
C ALA A 149 -14.06 -4.39 0.28
N ALA A 150 -13.25 -3.80 1.19
CA ALA A 150 -11.86 -4.16 1.31
C ALA A 150 -11.61 -5.60 1.75
N GLY A 151 -12.42 -6.16 2.67
CA GLY A 151 -12.26 -7.55 3.09
C GLY A 151 -12.47 -8.54 1.94
N LEU A 152 -13.51 -8.30 1.13
CA LEU A 152 -13.78 -9.08 -0.07
C LEU A 152 -12.67 -8.87 -1.12
N ALA A 153 -12.22 -7.64 -1.34
CA ALA A 153 -11.11 -7.33 -2.27
C ALA A 153 -9.82 -8.06 -1.88
N GLN A 154 -9.47 -8.10 -0.59
CA GLN A 154 -8.30 -8.83 -0.09
C GLN A 154 -8.38 -10.34 -0.38
N ILE A 155 -9.55 -10.95 -0.16
CA ILE A 155 -9.76 -12.38 -0.44
C ILE A 155 -9.68 -12.65 -1.94
N VAL A 156 -10.40 -11.87 -2.76
CA VAL A 156 -10.44 -12.03 -4.22
C VAL A 156 -9.03 -11.90 -4.79
N CYS A 157 -8.30 -10.85 -4.45
CA CYS A 157 -6.95 -10.64 -4.97
C CYS A 157 -5.94 -11.69 -4.50
N THR A 158 -6.05 -12.17 -3.26
CA THR A 158 -5.20 -13.26 -2.77
C THR A 158 -5.47 -14.57 -3.49
N PHE A 159 -6.73 -14.95 -3.69
CA PHE A 159 -7.04 -16.21 -4.36
C PHE A 159 -6.76 -16.15 -5.86
N SER A 160 -7.10 -15.05 -6.54
CA SER A 160 -6.85 -14.82 -7.97
C SER A 160 -5.37 -14.91 -8.38
N ASP A 161 -4.44 -14.54 -7.49
CA ASP A 161 -2.99 -14.55 -7.74
C ASP A 161 -2.30 -15.84 -7.22
N SER A 162 -3.09 -16.86 -6.89
CA SER A 162 -2.63 -18.11 -6.31
C SER A 162 -3.03 -19.32 -7.14
N ALA A 163 -2.47 -20.49 -6.80
CA ALA A 163 -2.88 -21.77 -7.37
C ALA A 163 -4.34 -22.18 -7.01
N ALA A 164 -5.05 -21.39 -6.20
CA ALA A 164 -6.46 -21.61 -5.91
C ALA A 164 -7.40 -21.17 -7.05
N ALA A 165 -6.92 -20.29 -7.96
CA ALA A 165 -7.68 -19.77 -9.08
C ALA A 165 -7.61 -20.64 -10.35
N GLU A 166 -8.48 -20.35 -11.33
CA GLU A 166 -8.48 -20.99 -12.65
C GLU A 166 -7.38 -20.45 -13.60
N GLY A 167 -6.57 -19.49 -13.14
CA GLY A 167 -5.45 -18.92 -13.89
C GLY A 167 -5.81 -17.75 -14.82
N ASP A 168 -7.09 -17.35 -14.87
CA ASP A 168 -7.58 -16.18 -15.61
C ASP A 168 -7.55 -14.87 -14.77
N GLY A 169 -7.03 -14.92 -13.55
CA GLY A 169 -7.02 -13.80 -12.60
C GLY A 169 -8.35 -13.59 -11.88
N SER A 170 -9.28 -14.54 -11.99
CA SER A 170 -10.55 -14.54 -11.28
C SER A 170 -10.67 -15.68 -10.27
N VAL A 171 -11.66 -15.59 -9.40
CA VAL A 171 -12.00 -16.66 -8.45
C VAL A 171 -13.51 -16.79 -8.32
N VAL A 172 -14.01 -18.03 -8.31
CA VAL A 172 -15.42 -18.32 -8.06
C VAL A 172 -15.66 -18.48 -6.55
N LEU A 173 -16.43 -17.58 -5.97
CA LEU A 173 -16.75 -17.58 -4.54
C LEU A 173 -18.25 -17.81 -4.31
N GLY A 174 -18.54 -18.69 -3.36
CA GLY A 174 -19.88 -18.91 -2.82
C GLY A 174 -19.96 -18.62 -1.31
N GLY A 175 -21.17 -18.39 -0.82
CA GLY A 175 -21.46 -18.28 0.61
C GLY A 175 -21.84 -19.60 1.27
N PRO A 176 -22.16 -19.59 2.58
CA PRO A 176 -22.71 -20.74 3.28
C PRO A 176 -24.19 -20.97 2.96
N ASP A 177 -24.87 -19.97 2.42
CA ASP A 177 -26.26 -20.02 1.96
C ASP A 177 -26.39 -20.70 0.58
N ASP A 178 -27.64 -20.82 0.11
CA ASP A 178 -27.97 -21.41 -1.19
C ASP A 178 -27.83 -20.40 -2.34
N GLY A 179 -27.19 -19.26 -2.08
CA GLY A 179 -26.83 -18.30 -3.12
C GLY A 179 -25.93 -18.94 -4.18
N ARG A 180 -26.18 -18.60 -5.46
CA ARG A 180 -25.32 -19.06 -6.55
C ARG A 180 -23.90 -18.47 -6.38
N PRO A 181 -22.85 -19.26 -6.58
CA PRO A 181 -21.50 -18.73 -6.64
C PRO A 181 -21.37 -17.64 -7.71
N ARG A 182 -20.41 -16.74 -7.49
CA ARG A 182 -20.10 -15.66 -8.42
C ARG A 182 -18.61 -15.66 -8.72
N ARG A 183 -18.27 -15.37 -9.97
CA ARG A 183 -16.89 -15.15 -10.40
C ARG A 183 -16.52 -13.71 -10.09
N TYR A 184 -15.48 -13.51 -9.30
CA TYR A 184 -14.95 -12.20 -8.93
C TYR A 184 -13.59 -11.96 -9.59
N GLU A 185 -13.33 -10.72 -9.99
CA GLU A 185 -12.07 -10.36 -10.64
C GLU A 185 -11.25 -9.42 -9.74
N CYS A 186 -9.95 -9.69 -9.62
CA CYS A 186 -9.00 -8.77 -9.00
C CYS A 186 -8.38 -7.84 -10.06
N THR A 187 -9.10 -6.79 -10.43
CA THR A 187 -8.59 -5.78 -11.36
C THR A 187 -7.60 -4.83 -10.67
N ASP A 188 -6.80 -4.10 -11.45
CA ASP A 188 -5.92 -3.06 -10.92
C ASP A 188 -6.69 -1.99 -10.13
N GLU A 189 -7.91 -1.71 -10.55
CA GLU A 189 -8.82 -0.80 -9.86
C GLU A 189 -9.20 -1.31 -8.47
N VAL A 190 -9.53 -2.61 -8.33
CA VAL A 190 -9.79 -3.23 -7.03
C VAL A 190 -8.56 -3.18 -6.13
N ARG A 191 -7.35 -3.35 -6.69
CA ARG A 191 -6.10 -3.21 -5.94
C ARG A 191 -5.83 -1.76 -5.53
N ALA A 192 -6.12 -0.80 -6.39
CA ALA A 192 -5.86 0.62 -6.13
C ALA A 192 -6.86 1.24 -5.15
N ARG A 193 -8.13 0.78 -5.14
CA ARG A 193 -9.20 1.33 -4.32
C ARG A 193 -10.15 0.22 -3.79
N PRO A 194 -9.67 -0.70 -2.93
CA PRO A 194 -10.43 -1.83 -2.41
C PRO A 194 -11.68 -1.45 -1.60
N ASP A 195 -11.74 -0.24 -1.05
CA ASP A 195 -12.92 0.27 -0.32
C ASP A 195 -13.92 1.03 -1.22
N ALA A 196 -13.64 1.25 -2.51
CA ALA A 196 -14.52 2.02 -3.40
C ALA A 196 -15.80 1.28 -3.83
N GLY A 197 -15.85 -0.03 -3.63
CA GLY A 197 -16.99 -0.87 -3.98
C GLY A 197 -16.62 -2.34 -3.90
N GLN A 198 -17.62 -3.22 -4.07
CA GLN A 198 -17.36 -4.64 -4.19
C GLN A 198 -16.56 -4.92 -5.48
N PRO A 199 -15.64 -5.91 -5.48
CA PRO A 199 -15.00 -6.35 -6.69
C PRO A 199 -16.03 -6.74 -7.76
N PRO A 200 -15.77 -6.44 -9.04
CA PRO A 200 -16.68 -6.78 -10.12
C PRO A 200 -16.91 -8.29 -10.14
N SER A 201 -18.17 -8.68 -10.37
CA SER A 201 -18.54 -10.10 -10.41
C SER A 201 -19.65 -10.41 -11.38
N SER A 202 -19.64 -11.64 -11.88
CA SER A 202 -20.68 -12.23 -12.73
C SER A 202 -21.20 -13.52 -12.10
N GLU A 203 -22.46 -13.86 -12.38
CA GLU A 203 -23.02 -15.14 -11.97
C GLU A 203 -22.34 -16.26 -12.75
N THR A 204 -22.00 -17.35 -12.06
CA THR A 204 -21.53 -18.55 -12.74
C THR A 204 -22.73 -19.38 -13.18
N THR A 205 -22.66 -19.90 -14.41
CA THR A 205 -23.59 -20.94 -14.85
C THR A 205 -23.06 -22.26 -14.31
N GLY A 206 -23.86 -22.97 -13.51
CA GLY A 206 -23.53 -24.32 -13.09
C GLY A 206 -23.50 -25.26 -14.31
N ASN A 207 -22.56 -26.21 -14.32
CA ASN A 207 -22.50 -27.27 -15.32
C ASN A 207 -23.50 -28.39 -14.99
#